data_AF-A0A7V7E4E8-F1
#
_entry.id   AF-A0A7V7E4E8-F1
#
_cell.length_a   1.000
_cell.length_b   1.000
_cell.length_c   1.000
_cell.angle_alpha   90.00
_cell.angle_beta   90.00
_cell.angle_gamma   90.00
#
_symmetry.space_group_name_H-M   'P 1'
#
loop_
_entity.id
_entity.type
_entity.pdbx_description
1 polymer ?
#
loop_
_entity_poly.entity_id
_entity_poly.type
_entity_poly.pdbx_seq_one_letter_code
_entity_poly.pdbx_strand_id
1 'polypeptide(L)' 'MSSGDRRIDVDACLDDIQQNADAVERYVAGVSADQFAMDEMRQDAVVRRLEIIGEAADRLIRAVRDQFGSPRR' A
#
# COMPACT_ATOMS: atom_id res chain seq x y z
N MET A 1 15.93 2.99 27.73
CA MET A 1 15.62 4.43 27.63
C MET A 1 15.92 4.83 26.19
N SER A 2 15.02 5.29 25.34
CA SER A 2 13.66 5.75 25.50
C SER A 2 12.86 5.16 24.32
N SER A 3 11.68 4.61 24.59
CA SER A 3 10.72 4.22 23.56
C SER A 3 10.39 5.48 22.77
N GLY A 4 11.04 5.66 21.62
CA GLY A 4 10.85 6.78 20.74
C GLY A 4 9.40 6.79 20.28
N ASP A 5 8.73 7.91 20.49
CA ASP A 5 7.41 8.25 19.96
C ASP A 5 7.33 7.82 18.49
N ARG A 6 6.66 6.69 18.23
CA ARG A 6 6.58 6.11 16.88
C ARG A 6 5.52 6.88 16.10
N ARG A 7 5.83 8.13 15.75
CA ARG A 7 5.10 8.84 14.70
C ARG A 7 5.13 8.00 13.43
N ILE A 8 3.97 7.90 12.80
CA ILE A 8 3.84 7.23 11.51
C ILE A 8 4.69 8.02 10.51
N ASP A 9 5.60 7.32 9.84
CA ASP A 9 6.43 7.88 8.78
C ASP A 9 5.61 7.95 7.48
N VAL A 10 5.26 9.18 7.09
CA VAL A 10 4.44 9.46 5.91
C VAL A 10 5.16 9.09 4.63
N ASP A 11 6.46 9.38 4.54
CA ASP A 11 7.25 9.15 3.34
C ASP A 11 7.39 7.64 3.11
N ALA A 12 7.65 6.86 4.17
CA ALA A 12 7.67 5.40 4.09
C ALA A 12 6.33 4.81 3.61
N CYS A 13 5.19 5.37 4.04
CA CYS A 13 3.88 4.91 3.57
C CYS A 13 3.66 5.21 2.08
N LEU A 14 4.07 6.40 1.61
CA LEU A 14 3.97 6.77 0.20
C LEU A 14 4.87 5.90 -0.68
N ASP A 15 6.09 5.61 -0.22
CA ASP A 15 7.01 4.70 -0.89
C ASP A 15 6.44 3.28 -0.98
N ASP A 16 5.86 2.75 0.11
CA ASP A 16 5.19 1.45 0.10
C ASP A 16 4.06 1.42 -0.93
N ILE A 17 3.23 2.46 -0.99
CA ILE A 17 2.14 2.55 -1.95
C ILE A 17 2.68 2.55 -3.38
N GLN A 18 3.66 3.41 -3.68
CA GLN A 18 4.21 3.56 -5.02
C GLN A 18 4.89 2.27 -5.49
N GLN A 19 5.80 1.71 -4.70
CA GLN A 19 6.57 0.53 -5.09
C GLN A 19 5.68 -0.70 -5.31
N ASN A 20 4.62 -0.85 -4.52
CA ASN A 20 3.70 -1.98 -4.68
C ASN A 20 2.72 -1.75 -5.84
N ALA A 21 2.31 -0.51 -6.13
CA ALA A 21 1.55 -0.19 -7.34
C ALA A 21 2.37 -0.51 -8.61
N ASP A 22 3.62 -0.06 -8.67
CA ASP A 22 4.55 -0.36 -9.77
C ASP A 22 4.79 -1.89 -9.92
N ALA A 23 4.76 -2.63 -8.81
CA ALA A 23 4.83 -4.09 -8.86
C ALA A 23 3.56 -4.72 -9.47
N VAL A 24 2.37 -4.25 -9.08
CA VAL A 24 1.10 -4.72 -9.66
C VAL A 24 1.09 -4.46 -11.17
N GLU A 25 1.42 -3.24 -11.60
CA GLU A 25 1.48 -2.89 -13.02
C GLU A 25 2.40 -3.84 -13.80
N ARG A 26 3.60 -4.12 -13.26
CA ARG A 26 4.55 -5.08 -13.87
C ARG A 26 4.02 -6.51 -13.91
N TYR A 27 3.27 -6.95 -12.90
CA TYR A 27 2.74 -8.32 -12.85
C TYR A 27 1.63 -8.55 -13.86
N VAL A 28 0.85 -7.52 -14.19
CA VAL A 28 -0.28 -7.63 -15.14
C VAL A 28 0.08 -7.15 -16.55
N ALA A 29 1.23 -6.49 -16.74
CA ALA A 29 1.69 -6.00 -18.03
C ALA A 29 1.81 -7.12 -19.07
N GLY A 30 1.06 -6.99 -20.16
CA GLY A 30 1.07 -7.97 -21.26
C GLY A 30 0.41 -9.31 -20.93
N VAL A 31 -0.27 -9.43 -19.78
CA VAL A 31 -0.98 -10.64 -19.35
C VAL A 31 -2.45 -10.49 -19.73
N SER A 32 -3.00 -11.47 -20.48
CA SER A 32 -4.44 -11.48 -20.77
C SER A 32 -5.25 -11.87 -19.53
N ALA A 33 -6.55 -11.57 -19.53
CA ALA A 33 -7.44 -11.95 -18.43
C ALA A 33 -7.44 -13.47 -18.19
N ASP A 34 -7.48 -14.28 -19.25
CA ASP A 34 -7.46 -15.75 -19.14
C ASP A 34 -6.13 -16.26 -18.59
N GLN A 35 -5.01 -15.69 -19.04
CA GLN A 35 -3.68 -16.04 -18.52
C GLN A 35 -3.54 -15.69 -17.04
N PHE A 36 -4.07 -14.53 -16.63
CA PHE A 36 -4.09 -14.13 -15.23
C PHE A 36 -4.97 -15.07 -14.39
N ALA A 37 -6.17 -15.41 -14.89
CA ALA A 37 -7.12 -16.27 -14.19
C ALA A 37 -6.59 -17.70 -13.95
N MET A 38 -5.67 -18.19 -14.79
CA MET A 38 -5.04 -19.50 -14.64
C MET A 38 -3.74 -19.48 -13.83
N ASP A 39 -3.22 -18.30 -13.48
CA ASP A 39 -1.96 -18.13 -12.75
C ASP A 39 -2.22 -17.71 -11.29
N GLU A 40 -2.50 -18.69 -10.43
CA GLU A 40 -2.79 -18.48 -9.00
C GLU A 40 -1.66 -17.75 -8.28
N MET A 41 -0.40 -18.08 -8.59
CA MET A 41 0.76 -17.44 -7.95
C MET A 41 0.84 -15.95 -8.30
N ARG A 42 0.54 -15.59 -9.55
CA ARG A 42 0.48 -14.17 -9.95
C ARG A 42 -0.71 -13.45 -9.32
N GLN A 43 -1.86 -14.12 -9.18
CA GLN A 43 -3.00 -13.57 -8.46
C GLN A 43 -2.64 -13.27 -6.99
N ASP A 44 -2.07 -14.25 -6.29
CA ASP A 44 -1.62 -14.11 -4.91
C ASP A 44 -0.58 -12.99 -4.77
N ALA A 45 0.34 -12.88 -5.72
CA ALA A 45 1.32 -11.79 -5.75
C ALA A 45 0.63 -10.42 -5.88
N VAL A 46 -0.34 -10.27 -6.79
CA VAL A 46 -1.11 -9.01 -6.95
C VAL A 46 -1.91 -8.70 -5.68
N VAL A 47 -2.63 -9.67 -5.13
CA VAL A 47 -3.41 -9.50 -3.90
C VAL A 47 -2.52 -9.03 -2.75
N ARG A 48 -1.35 -9.66 -2.59
CA ARG A 48 -0.38 -9.27 -1.55
C ARG A 48 0.11 -7.83 -1.71
N ARG A 49 0.35 -7.36 -2.93
CA ARG A 49 0.73 -5.96 -3.18
C ARG A 49 -0.39 -5.00 -2.81
N LEU A 50 -1.64 -5.34 -3.15
CA LEU A 50 -2.82 -4.54 -2.80
C LEU A 50 -3.04 -4.46 -1.28
N GLU A 51 -2.79 -5.54 -0.54
CA GLU A 51 -2.84 -5.51 0.93
C GLU A 51 -1.82 -4.55 1.54
N ILE A 52 -0.57 -4.56 1.02
CA ILE A 52 0.48 -3.64 1.51
C ILE A 52 0.08 -2.19 1.22
N ILE A 53 -0.43 -1.90 0.02
CA ILE A 53 -0.95 -0.59 -0.35
C ILE A 53 -2.06 -0.16 0.61
N GLY A 54 -3.02 -1.06 0.90
CA GLY A 54 -4.14 -0.77 1.80
C GLY A 54 -3.69 -0.46 3.23
N GLU A 55 -2.76 -1.25 3.76
CA GLU A 55 -2.17 -1.02 5.09
C GLU A 55 -1.40 0.31 5.16
N ALA A 56 -0.57 0.60 4.14
CA ALA A 56 0.18 1.86 4.06
C ALA A 56 -0.77 3.07 3.94
N ALA A 57 -1.86 2.93 3.18
CA ALA A 57 -2.88 3.97 3.06
C ALA A 57 -3.62 4.22 4.38
N ASP A 58 -3.97 3.17 5.15
CA ASP A 58 -4.60 3.35 6.47
C ASP A 58 -3.67 4.07 7.45
N ARG A 59 -2.39 3.68 7.48
CA ARG A 59 -1.35 4.36 8.28
C ARG A 59 -1.20 5.82 7.88
N LEU A 60 -1.12 6.11 6.59
CA LEU A 60 -1.02 7.48 6.08
C LEU A 60 -2.20 8.35 6.53
N ILE A 61 -3.44 7.84 6.42
CA ILE A 61 -4.63 8.57 6.85
C ILE A 61 -4.60 8.87 8.35
N ARG A 62 -4.16 7.92 9.18
CA ARG A 62 -3.98 8.14 10.61
C ARG A 62 -2.94 9.23 10.89
N ALA A 63 -1.79 9.17 10.21
CA ALA A 63 -0.72 10.16 10.34
C ALA A 63 -1.20 11.58 10.02
N VAL A 64 -1.94 11.73 8.92
CA VAL A 64 -2.48 13.03 8.48
C VAL A 64 -3.55 13.53 9.46
N ARG A 65 -4.46 12.67 9.94
CA ARG A 65 -5.48 13.06 10.92
C ARG A 65 -4.87 13.52 12.24
N ASP A 66 -3.82 12.84 12.71
CA ASP A 66 -3.11 13.21 13.93
C ASP A 66 -2.37 14.54 13.77
N GLN A 67 -1.85 14.83 12.55
CA GLN A 67 -1.08 16.04 12.28
C GLN A 67 -1.96 17.28 12.10
N PHE A 68 -3.14 17.16 11.48
CA PHE A 68 -3.98 18.31 11.12
C PHE A 68 -5.29 18.43 11.91
N GLY A 69 -5.63 17.43 12.72
CA GLY A 69 -6.92 17.35 13.40
C GLY A 69 -8.07 17.12 12.42
N SER A 70 -9.15 16.45 12.84
CA SER A 70 -10.36 16.28 12.02
C SER A 70 -10.78 17.60 11.37
N PRO A 71 -11.15 17.62 10.08
CA PRO A 71 -11.81 18.80 9.50
C PRO A 71 -12.98 19.11 10.43
N ARG A 72 -12.97 20.29 11.07
CA ARG A 72 -14.14 20.77 11.79
C ARG A 72 -15.28 20.76 10.77
N ARG A 73 -16.20 19.82 10.93
CA ARG A 73 -17.47 19.79 10.21
C ARG A 73 -18.28 21.02 10.57
#